data_AF-A0A1H2ZTV8-F1
#
_entry.id   AF-A0A1H2ZTV8-F1
#
_cell.length_a   1.000
_cell.length_b   1.000
_cell.length_c   1.000
_cell.angle_alpha   90.00
_cell.angle_beta   90.00
_cell.angle_gamma   90.00
#
_symmetry.space_group_name_H-M   'P 1'
#
loop_
_entity.id
_entity.type
_entity.pdbx_description
1 polymer ?
#
loop_
_entity_poly.entity_id
_entity_poly.type
_entity_poly.pdbx_seq_one_letter_code
_entity_poly.pdbx_strand_id
1 'polypeptide(L)'
;MTYQVNHFKLEPHGWKASIEDTAENDSQAPEREVEVEATYRQLNEEQRAELLEELQEDAYTLYLLLAGGAVELENSVLISWVKYADVSCSCNRIACPHIEVALQAAAEWAAADTLRLLDMLGLAREELLTEVFRRWSLESVSTSTSQAASLLERKTQRAGGNSSAILDYIGDAAGNRSLHMPGPEFDAIEVKLSPPGELTPPSSGIAQLVPSVPAEAALEHIRKQVSQRASKWAEELNLKTAKK
;
A
#
# COMPACT_ATOMS: atom_id res chain seq x y z
N MET A 1 11.28 -29.96 32.53
CA MET A 1 11.98 -28.69 32.83
C MET A 1 11.22 -27.62 32.10
N THR A 2 10.78 -26.60 32.83
CA THR A 2 10.04 -25.46 32.28
C THR A 2 11.00 -24.28 32.17
N TYR A 3 11.09 -23.70 30.98
CA TYR A 3 11.90 -22.53 30.70
C TYR A 3 10.97 -21.36 30.42
N GLN A 4 11.13 -20.26 31.15
CA GLN A 4 10.33 -19.04 30.95
C GLN A 4 11.23 -17.83 30.79
N VAL A 5 10.88 -16.95 29.85
CA VAL A 5 11.55 -15.67 29.67
C VAL A 5 11.00 -14.69 30.70
N ASN A 6 11.85 -14.26 31.63
CA ASN A 6 11.47 -13.34 32.70
C ASN A 6 11.68 -11.89 32.33
N HIS A 7 12.73 -11.62 31.57
CA HIS A 7 13.04 -10.28 31.11
C HIS A 7 13.55 -10.32 29.67
N PHE A 8 12.96 -9.51 28.81
CA PHE A 8 13.43 -9.31 27.44
C PHE A 8 13.74 -7.82 27.25
N LYS A 9 15.00 -7.52 26.94
CA LYS A 9 15.52 -6.16 26.82
C LYS A 9 16.12 -5.95 25.44
N LEU A 10 15.72 -4.86 24.79
CA LEU A 10 16.30 -4.43 23.52
C LEU A 10 17.61 -3.68 23.74
N GLU A 11 18.59 -3.98 22.90
CA GLU A 11 19.85 -3.27 22.77
C GLU A 11 19.92 -2.57 21.40
N PRO A 12 20.83 -1.59 21.20
CA PRO A 12 20.90 -0.85 19.93
C PRO A 12 21.08 -1.70 18.68
N HIS A 13 21.74 -2.86 18.82
CA HIS A 13 22.05 -3.78 17.71
C HIS A 13 21.66 -5.22 18.04
N GLY A 14 20.69 -5.43 18.93
CA GLY A 14 20.42 -6.75 19.46
C GLY A 14 19.41 -6.79 20.58
N TRP A 15 19.40 -7.89 21.33
CA TRP A 15 18.53 -8.08 22.48
C TRP A 15 19.16 -9.02 23.50
N LYS A 16 18.66 -8.94 24.74
CA LYS A 16 19.02 -9.79 25.87
C LYS A 16 17.78 -10.39 26.49
N ALA A 17 17.81 -11.68 26.75
CA ALA A 17 16.74 -12.43 27.40
C ALA A 17 17.28 -13.12 28.67
N SER A 18 16.67 -12.83 29.81
CA SER A 18 16.85 -13.60 31.05
C SER A 18 15.84 -14.74 31.07
N ILE A 19 16.34 -15.97 31.21
CA ILE A 19 15.54 -17.19 31.26
C ILE A 19 15.69 -17.83 32.63
N GLU A 20 14.57 -18.14 33.26
CA GLU A 20 14.54 -18.96 34.46
C GLU A 20 14.39 -20.44 34.09
N ASP A 21 15.34 -21.24 34.59
CA ASP A 21 15.31 -22.70 34.52
C ASP A 21 14.67 -23.25 35.80
N THR A 22 13.43 -23.76 35.69
CA THR A 22 12.73 -24.42 36.79
C THR A 22 12.64 -25.92 36.54
N ALA A 23 13.24 -26.70 37.44
CA ALA A 23 13.12 -28.14 37.44
C ALA A 23 11.73 -28.57 37.97
N GLU A 24 10.88 -29.10 37.09
CA GLU A 24 9.49 -29.55 37.37
C GLU A 24 9.31 -30.52 38.55
N ASN A 25 10.38 -31.04 39.17
CA ASN A 25 10.31 -32.12 40.16
C ASN A 25 10.99 -31.84 41.50
N ASP A 26 11.50 -30.63 41.74
CA ASP A 26 12.15 -30.33 43.02
C ASP A 26 11.90 -28.87 43.44
N SER A 27 10.96 -28.66 44.37
CA SER A 27 10.57 -27.34 44.90
C SER A 27 11.70 -26.63 45.68
N GLN A 28 12.90 -27.22 45.71
CA GLN A 28 14.10 -26.69 46.37
C GLN A 28 15.31 -26.58 45.41
N ALA A 29 15.16 -26.87 44.11
CA ALA A 29 16.23 -26.63 43.15
C ALA A 29 16.48 -25.11 43.03
N PRO A 30 17.74 -24.64 43.09
CA PRO A 30 18.03 -23.22 42.97
C PRO A 30 17.58 -22.73 41.59
N GLU A 31 16.73 -21.70 41.56
CA GLU A 31 16.41 -20.93 40.36
C GLU A 31 17.73 -20.51 39.71
N ARG A 32 17.97 -20.99 38.49
CA ARG A 32 19.13 -20.58 37.71
C ARG A 32 18.64 -19.61 36.65
N GLU A 33 18.99 -18.35 36.84
CA GLU A 33 18.83 -17.33 35.82
C GLU A 33 19.95 -17.48 34.80
N VAL A 34 19.57 -17.68 33.54
CA VAL A 34 20.45 -17.86 32.40
C VAL A 34 20.22 -16.69 31.45
N GLU A 35 21.31 -16.03 31.06
CA GLU A 35 21.25 -14.90 30.14
C GLU A 35 21.57 -15.37 28.71
N VAL A 36 20.72 -14.98 27.77
CA VAL A 36 20.91 -15.18 26.34
C VAL A 36 21.01 -13.81 25.68
N GLU A 37 22.12 -13.57 24.97
CA GLU A 37 22.38 -12.34 24.25
C GLU A 37 22.41 -12.63 22.75
N ALA A 38 21.80 -11.75 21.97
CA ALA A 38 21.79 -11.83 20.52
C ALA A 38 22.16 -10.49 19.90
N THR A 39 23.01 -10.54 18.87
CA THR A 39 23.44 -9.34 18.14
C THR A 39 23.18 -9.51 16.65
N TYR A 40 22.57 -8.50 16.02
CA TYR A 40 22.40 -8.44 14.58
C TYR A 40 23.64 -7.83 13.93
N ARG A 41 24.16 -8.50 12.89
CA ARG A 41 25.10 -7.88 11.96
C ARG A 41 24.30 -7.22 10.84
N GLN A 42 24.84 -6.12 10.31
CA GLN A 42 24.28 -5.53 9.10
C GLN A 42 24.29 -6.56 7.97
N LEU A 43 23.17 -6.64 7.25
CA LEU A 43 23.01 -7.55 6.12
C LEU A 43 24.02 -7.21 5.02
N ASN A 44 24.57 -8.24 4.38
CA ASN A 44 25.35 -8.05 3.17
C ASN A 44 24.44 -7.66 1.99
N GLU A 45 25.03 -7.28 0.85
CA GLU A 45 24.25 -6.80 -0.30
C GLU A 45 23.30 -7.86 -0.89
N GLU A 46 23.69 -9.13 -0.85
CA GLU A 46 22.87 -10.25 -1.32
C GLU A 46 21.65 -10.50 -0.41
N GLN A 47 21.88 -10.59 0.90
CA GLN A 47 20.84 -10.75 1.92
C GLN A 47 19.88 -9.57 1.93
N ARG A 48 20.42 -8.36 1.73
CA ARG A 48 19.62 -7.15 1.61
C ARG A 48 18.71 -7.20 0.37
N ALA A 49 19.22 -7.68 -0.76
CA ALA A 49 18.41 -7.85 -1.96
C ALA A 49 17.30 -8.92 -1.78
N GLU A 50 17.62 -10.05 -1.14
CA GLU A 50 16.66 -11.12 -0.84
C GLU A 50 15.52 -10.61 0.06
N LEU A 51 15.86 -9.92 1.16
CA LEU A 51 14.86 -9.33 2.06
C LEU A 51 13.97 -8.29 1.34
N LEU A 52 14.56 -7.46 0.46
CA LEU A 52 13.80 -6.48 -0.32
C LEU A 52 12.90 -7.14 -1.38
N GLU A 53 13.27 -8.30 -1.91
CA GLU A 53 12.43 -9.07 -2.84
C GLU A 53 11.24 -9.68 -2.11
N GLU A 54 11.45 -10.28 -0.93
CA GLU A 54 10.37 -10.78 -0.07
C GLU A 54 9.40 -9.67 0.33
N LEU A 55 9.92 -8.48 0.69
CA LEU A 55 9.10 -7.33 1.05
C LEU A 55 8.27 -6.75 -0.11
N GLN A 56 8.68 -6.98 -1.37
CA GLN A 56 7.94 -6.50 -2.54
C GLN A 56 6.64 -7.26 -2.77
N GLU A 57 6.55 -8.53 -2.35
CA GLU A 57 5.31 -9.31 -2.46
C GLU A 57 4.18 -8.65 -1.66
N ASP A 58 4.53 -8.02 -0.54
CA ASP A 58 3.61 -7.36 0.39
C ASP A 58 3.83 -5.83 0.45
N ALA A 59 4.16 -5.19 -0.67
CA ALA A 59 4.49 -3.76 -0.72
C ALA A 59 3.40 -2.83 -0.11
N TYR A 60 2.12 -3.21 -0.21
CA TYR A 60 1.01 -2.46 0.40
C TYR A 60 1.01 -2.57 1.93
N THR A 61 1.23 -3.76 2.45
CA THR A 61 1.34 -4.07 3.88
C THR A 61 2.53 -3.33 4.50
N LEU A 62 3.68 -3.34 3.81
CA LEU A 62 4.87 -2.57 4.21
C LEU A 62 4.60 -1.06 4.24
N TYR A 63 3.89 -0.53 3.24
CA TYR A 63 3.51 0.90 3.23
C TYR A 63 2.65 1.28 4.44
N LEU A 64 1.63 0.47 4.76
CA LEU A 64 0.75 0.72 5.90
C LEU A 64 1.52 0.68 7.22
N LEU A 65 2.46 -0.27 7.37
CA LEU A 65 3.37 -0.34 8.51
C LEU A 65 4.22 0.95 8.64
N LEU A 66 4.83 1.40 7.53
CA LEU A 66 5.67 2.62 7.48
C LEU A 66 4.86 3.92 7.70
N ALA A 67 3.55 3.87 7.48
CA ALA A 67 2.60 4.95 7.74
C ALA A 67 2.08 4.95 9.20
N GLY A 68 2.48 3.96 10.02
CA GLY A 68 2.04 3.82 11.41
C GLY A 68 0.66 3.18 11.57
N GLY A 69 0.16 2.49 10.53
CA GLY A 69 -1.05 1.69 10.62
C GLY A 69 -0.82 0.41 11.41
N ALA A 70 -1.85 -0.04 12.15
CA ALA A 70 -1.84 -1.36 12.76
C ALA A 70 -2.04 -2.40 11.65
N VAL A 71 -0.99 -3.15 11.37
CA VAL A 71 -1.00 -4.20 10.36
C VAL A 71 -0.51 -5.46 11.03
N GLU A 72 -1.35 -6.49 11.03
CA GLU A 72 -0.89 -7.84 11.28
C GLU A 72 -0.11 -8.26 10.03
N LEU A 73 1.20 -8.03 10.04
CA LEU A 73 2.05 -8.82 9.17
C LEU A 73 1.94 -10.26 9.69
N GLU A 74 1.03 -11.04 9.11
CA GLU A 74 1.03 -12.51 9.22
C GLU A 74 2.36 -13.13 8.71
N ASN A 75 3.30 -12.28 8.24
CA ASN A 75 4.55 -12.60 7.60
C ASN A 75 5.54 -13.26 8.56
N SER A 76 5.32 -14.55 8.77
CA SER A 76 6.32 -15.56 9.14
C SER A 76 7.67 -15.38 8.41
N VAL A 77 7.64 -14.81 7.20
CA VAL A 77 8.81 -14.50 6.37
C VAL A 77 9.76 -13.54 7.07
N LEU A 78 9.28 -12.40 7.59
CA LEU A 78 10.12 -11.41 8.29
C LEU A 78 10.57 -11.91 9.66
N ILE A 79 9.75 -12.72 10.32
CA ILE A 79 10.10 -13.40 11.57
C ILE A 79 11.27 -14.36 11.35
N SER A 80 11.38 -14.96 10.16
CA SER A 80 12.49 -15.85 9.83
C SER A 80 13.85 -15.14 9.82
N TRP A 81 13.89 -13.81 9.77
CA TRP A 81 15.12 -13.03 9.81
C TRP A 81 15.70 -12.88 11.22
N VAL A 82 14.92 -13.20 12.26
CA VAL A 82 15.39 -13.26 13.66
C VAL A 82 16.54 -14.26 13.82
N LYS A 83 16.60 -15.31 12.98
CA LYS A 83 17.66 -16.33 12.99
C LYS A 83 19.04 -15.83 12.56
N TYR A 84 19.14 -14.67 11.91
CA TYR A 84 20.42 -14.07 11.50
C TYR A 84 21.14 -13.34 12.64
N ALA A 85 20.52 -13.27 13.82
CA ALA A 85 21.23 -12.82 15.00
C ALA A 85 22.31 -13.82 15.40
N ASP A 86 23.50 -13.33 15.72
CA ASP A 86 24.51 -14.12 16.41
C ASP A 86 24.06 -14.26 17.87
N VAL A 87 23.63 -15.46 18.26
CA VAL A 87 23.11 -15.75 19.60
C VAL A 87 24.16 -16.46 20.45
N SER A 88 24.29 -16.05 21.71
CA SER A 88 25.13 -16.69 22.72
C SER A 88 24.36 -16.88 24.03
N CYS A 89 24.55 -18.04 24.68
CA CYS A 89 24.02 -18.28 26.02
C CYS A 89 25.15 -18.23 27.05
N SER A 90 24.89 -17.71 28.26
CA SER A 90 25.79 -17.83 29.41
C SER A 90 26.13 -19.29 29.78
N CYS A 91 25.32 -20.25 29.31
CA CYS A 91 25.58 -21.68 29.30
C CYS A 91 26.88 -22.10 28.60
N ASN A 92 27.40 -21.25 27.70
CA ASN A 92 28.52 -21.49 26.79
C ASN A 92 28.35 -22.73 25.88
N ARG A 93 27.10 -23.09 25.57
CA ARG A 93 26.75 -24.18 24.63
C ARG A 93 26.15 -23.58 23.36
N ILE A 94 26.57 -24.09 22.21
CA ILE A 94 26.12 -23.63 20.88
C ILE A 94 24.63 -23.96 20.65
N ALA A 95 24.16 -25.08 21.17
CA ALA A 95 22.75 -25.47 21.15
C ALA A 95 22.31 -25.76 22.58
N CYS A 96 21.44 -24.91 23.13
CA CYS A 96 20.79 -25.12 24.41
C CYS A 96 19.31 -24.74 24.31
N PRO A 97 18.43 -25.35 25.13
CA PRO A 97 16.99 -25.07 25.08
C PRO A 97 16.66 -23.61 25.44
N HIS A 98 17.53 -22.94 26.20
CA HIS A 98 17.40 -21.50 26.48
C HIS A 98 17.48 -20.63 25.21
N ILE A 99 18.33 -20.99 24.25
CA ILE A 99 18.44 -20.26 22.98
C ILE A 99 17.14 -20.37 22.18
N GLU A 100 16.54 -21.56 22.12
CA GLU A 100 15.28 -21.77 21.40
C GLU A 100 14.14 -20.95 22.00
N VAL A 101 14.05 -20.93 23.33
CA VAL A 101 13.04 -20.15 24.06
C VAL A 101 13.27 -18.65 23.90
N ALA A 102 14.52 -18.20 23.93
CA ALA A 102 14.87 -16.80 23.68
C ALA A 102 14.53 -16.37 22.24
N LEU A 103 14.82 -17.22 21.25
CA LEU A 103 14.50 -16.97 19.84
C LEU A 103 13.00 -16.91 19.60
N GLN A 104 12.20 -17.74 20.30
CA GLN A 104 10.75 -17.67 20.22
C GLN A 104 10.21 -16.35 20.77
N ALA A 105 10.70 -15.89 21.91
CA ALA A 105 10.33 -14.58 22.45
C ALA A 105 10.80 -13.42 21.54
N ALA A 106 11.96 -13.55 20.92
CA ALA A 106 12.45 -12.58 19.94
C ALA A 106 11.58 -12.56 18.66
N ALA A 107 11.06 -13.71 18.22
CA ALA A 107 10.12 -13.81 17.11
C ALA A 107 8.78 -13.12 17.44
N GLU A 108 8.26 -13.30 18.65
CA GLU A 108 7.05 -12.62 19.12
C GLU A 108 7.25 -11.11 19.20
N TRP A 109 8.40 -10.66 19.73
CA TRP A 109 8.76 -9.24 19.73
C TRP A 109 8.89 -8.69 18.30
N ALA A 110 9.57 -9.40 17.40
CA ALA A 110 9.77 -8.96 16.02
C ALA A 110 8.46 -8.84 15.23
N ALA A 111 7.47 -9.69 15.54
CA ALA A 111 6.13 -9.58 14.98
C ALA A 111 5.40 -8.33 15.50
N ALA A 112 5.60 -7.97 16.77
CA ALA A 112 5.00 -6.76 17.35
C ALA A 112 5.68 -5.46 16.89
N ASP A 113 7.00 -5.48 16.64
CA ASP A 113 7.78 -4.31 16.26
C ASP A 113 8.72 -4.59 15.06
N THR A 114 8.09 -4.86 13.92
CA THR A 114 8.80 -5.23 12.68
C THR A 114 9.70 -4.11 12.15
N LEU A 115 9.29 -2.84 12.31
CA LEU A 115 10.12 -1.71 11.86
C LEU A 115 11.44 -1.65 12.63
N ARG A 116 11.40 -1.95 13.94
CA ARG A 116 12.60 -1.97 14.76
C ARG A 116 13.54 -3.12 14.41
N LEU A 117 13.01 -4.28 14.00
CA LEU A 117 13.83 -5.36 13.45
C LEU A 117 14.53 -4.93 12.15
N LEU A 118 13.80 -4.34 11.21
CA LEU A 118 14.36 -3.90 9.93
C LEU A 118 15.46 -2.83 10.13
N ASP A 119 15.26 -1.91 11.06
CA ASP A 119 16.25 -0.89 11.45
C ASP A 119 17.53 -1.55 12.01
N MET A 120 17.41 -2.57 12.88
CA MET A 120 18.57 -3.32 13.40
C MET A 120 19.30 -4.13 12.32
N LEU A 121 18.60 -4.59 11.29
CA LEU A 121 19.20 -5.25 10.12
C LEU A 121 19.90 -4.25 9.17
N GLY A 122 19.74 -2.94 9.40
CA GLY A 122 20.37 -1.87 8.64
C GLY A 122 19.52 -1.35 7.47
N LEU A 123 18.22 -1.68 7.42
CA LEU A 123 17.29 -1.16 6.41
C LEU A 123 16.66 0.14 6.89
N ALA A 124 17.06 1.24 6.28
CA ALA A 124 16.50 2.56 6.58
C ALA A 124 15.07 2.72 6.04
N ARG A 125 14.28 3.58 6.69
CA ARG A 125 12.90 3.88 6.30
C ARG A 125 12.79 4.41 4.86
N GLU A 126 13.72 5.27 4.46
CA GLU A 126 13.74 5.88 3.12
C GLU A 126 13.94 4.83 2.03
N GLU A 127 14.75 3.82 2.34
CA GLU A 127 15.04 2.73 1.42
C GLU A 127 13.82 1.83 1.23
N LEU A 128 13.17 1.46 2.34
CA LEU A 128 11.92 0.69 2.30
C LEU A 128 10.82 1.42 1.50
N LEU A 129 10.67 2.74 1.70
CA LEU A 129 9.73 3.55 0.92
C LEU A 129 10.09 3.61 -0.56
N THR A 130 11.39 3.70 -0.88
CA THR A 130 11.87 3.70 -2.27
C THR A 130 11.46 2.40 -2.96
N GLU A 131 11.58 1.26 -2.26
CA GLU A 131 11.22 -0.03 -2.83
C GLU A 131 9.70 -0.20 -3.02
N VAL A 132 8.89 0.25 -2.06
CA VAL A 132 7.42 0.29 -2.20
C VAL A 132 7.02 1.11 -3.44
N PHE A 133 7.57 2.31 -3.60
CA PHE A 133 7.24 3.15 -4.75
C PHE A 133 7.78 2.57 -6.06
N ARG A 134 8.95 1.92 -6.04
CA ARG A 134 9.48 1.20 -7.20
C ARG A 134 8.50 0.12 -7.64
N ARG A 135 8.01 -0.71 -6.72
CA ARG A 135 7.02 -1.77 -6.99
C ARG A 135 5.73 -1.23 -7.60
N TRP A 136 5.13 -0.20 -6.98
CA TRP A 136 3.91 0.41 -7.51
C TRP A 136 4.12 1.08 -8.88
N SER A 137 5.29 1.67 -9.11
CA SER A 137 5.60 2.25 -10.42
C SER A 137 5.61 1.17 -11.52
N LEU A 138 6.20 0.00 -11.27
CA LEU A 138 6.25 -1.10 -12.23
C LEU A 138 4.84 -1.65 -12.55
N GLU A 139 3.99 -1.75 -11.53
CA GLU A 139 2.59 -2.16 -11.70
C GLU A 139 1.81 -1.14 -12.55
N SER A 140 2.02 0.16 -12.31
CA SER A 140 1.35 1.23 -13.05
C SER A 140 1.77 1.32 -14.53
N VAL A 141 3.00 0.93 -14.88
CA VAL A 141 3.49 0.94 -16.28
C VAL A 141 2.73 -0.08 -17.14
N SER A 142 2.42 -1.25 -16.58
CA SER A 142 1.64 -2.29 -17.28
C SER A 142 0.21 -1.85 -17.60
N THR A 143 -0.39 -1.04 -16.73
CA THR A 143 -1.77 -0.54 -16.88
C THR A 143 -1.83 0.72 -17.75
N SER A 144 -0.85 1.62 -17.61
CA SER A 144 -0.80 2.91 -18.33
C SER A 144 -0.50 2.74 -19.82
N THR A 145 0.32 1.76 -20.23
CA THR A 145 0.57 1.45 -21.64
C THR A 145 -0.70 0.93 -22.33
N SER A 146 -1.45 0.05 -21.67
CA SER A 146 -2.75 -0.44 -22.16
C SER A 146 -3.81 0.67 -22.20
N GLN A 147 -3.87 1.54 -21.18
CA GLN A 147 -4.79 2.67 -21.17
C GLN A 147 -4.41 3.76 -22.18
N ALA A 148 -3.13 4.05 -22.37
CA ALA A 148 -2.65 5.00 -23.38
C ALA A 148 -2.97 4.50 -24.79
N ALA A 149 -2.74 3.21 -25.07
CA ALA A 149 -3.15 2.56 -26.32
C ALA A 149 -4.67 2.65 -26.52
N SER A 150 -5.45 2.34 -25.47
CA SER A 150 -6.91 2.43 -25.50
C SER A 150 -7.43 3.86 -25.68
N LEU A 151 -6.75 4.87 -25.12
CA LEU A 151 -7.09 6.28 -25.29
C LEU A 151 -6.72 6.79 -26.68
N LEU A 152 -5.59 6.33 -27.24
CA LEU A 152 -5.21 6.58 -28.62
C LEU A 152 -6.21 5.94 -29.59
N GLU A 153 -6.63 4.70 -29.36
CA GLU A 153 -7.70 4.04 -30.12
C GLU A 153 -9.05 4.74 -30.00
N ARG A 154 -9.42 5.21 -28.79
CA ARG A 154 -10.66 5.97 -28.60
C ARG A 154 -10.62 7.32 -29.32
N LYS A 155 -9.44 7.95 -29.40
CA LYS A 155 -9.24 9.23 -30.09
C LYS A 155 -9.23 9.05 -31.61
N THR A 156 -8.64 7.97 -32.13
CA THR A 156 -8.71 7.63 -33.57
C THR A 156 -10.13 7.26 -33.99
N GLN A 157 -10.89 6.55 -33.15
CA GLN A 157 -12.31 6.26 -33.40
C GLN A 157 -13.18 7.53 -33.38
N ARG A 158 -12.97 8.46 -32.43
CA ARG A 158 -13.68 9.76 -32.43
C ARG A 158 -13.28 10.68 -33.58
N ALA A 159 -12.07 10.54 -34.12
CA ALA A 159 -11.60 11.27 -35.30
C ALA A 159 -12.04 10.63 -36.63
N GLY A 160 -12.98 9.67 -36.61
CA GLY A 160 -13.51 9.04 -37.81
C GLY A 160 -12.57 8.04 -38.49
N GLY A 161 -11.52 7.56 -37.79
CA GLY A 161 -10.60 6.53 -38.30
C GLY A 161 -9.40 7.03 -39.10
N ASN A 162 -9.24 8.34 -39.26
CA ASN A 162 -8.26 8.89 -40.21
C ASN A 162 -7.02 9.40 -39.46
N SER A 163 -6.06 8.52 -39.18
CA SER A 163 -4.76 8.88 -38.58
C SER A 163 -4.03 10.00 -39.32
N SER A 164 -4.28 10.16 -40.63
CA SER A 164 -3.80 11.27 -41.46
C SER A 164 -4.25 12.64 -40.93
N ALA A 165 -5.48 12.78 -40.44
CA ALA A 165 -5.99 14.07 -39.97
C ALA A 165 -5.29 14.53 -38.67
N ILE A 166 -4.79 13.58 -37.87
CA ILE A 166 -4.00 13.88 -36.67
C ILE A 166 -2.61 14.37 -37.07
N LEU A 167 -2.00 13.74 -38.07
CA LEU A 167 -0.69 14.14 -38.58
C LEU A 167 -0.75 15.48 -39.33
N ASP A 168 -1.82 15.74 -40.08
CA ASP A 168 -2.06 17.04 -40.73
C ASP A 168 -2.24 18.15 -39.69
N TYR A 169 -2.99 17.89 -38.60
CA TYR A 169 -3.12 18.85 -37.50
C TYR A 169 -1.78 19.13 -36.80
N ILE A 170 -0.96 18.11 -36.57
CA ILE A 170 0.38 18.28 -35.99
C ILE A 170 1.30 19.03 -36.96
N GLY A 171 1.21 18.73 -38.27
CA GLY A 171 1.95 19.42 -39.33
C GLY A 171 1.60 20.91 -39.41
N ASP A 172 0.30 21.24 -39.40
CA ASP A 172 -0.18 22.63 -39.39
C ASP A 172 0.20 23.35 -38.09
N ALA A 173 0.10 22.69 -36.94
CA ALA A 173 0.49 23.27 -35.66
C ALA A 173 2.01 23.51 -35.58
N ALA A 174 2.83 22.63 -36.17
CA ALA A 174 4.28 22.80 -36.28
C ALA A 174 4.65 23.92 -37.25
N GLY A 175 4.01 23.98 -38.42
CA GLY A 175 4.20 25.03 -39.43
C GLY A 175 3.84 26.43 -38.90
N ASN A 176 2.79 26.50 -38.08
CA ASN A 176 2.34 27.75 -37.46
C ASN A 176 3.02 28.07 -36.12
N ARG A 177 4.06 27.31 -35.71
CA ARG A 177 4.75 27.42 -34.40
C ARG A 177 3.81 27.37 -33.18
N SER A 178 2.63 26.80 -33.34
CA SER A 178 1.56 26.78 -32.35
C SER A 178 1.68 25.59 -31.38
N LEU A 179 2.65 24.68 -31.58
CA LEU A 179 2.92 23.56 -30.67
C LEU A 179 3.19 23.99 -29.22
N HIS A 180 3.72 25.20 -29.03
CA HIS A 180 4.07 25.75 -27.72
C HIS A 180 3.06 26.78 -27.22
N MET A 181 2.04 27.11 -28.01
CA MET A 181 1.01 28.03 -27.57
C MET A 181 0.05 27.30 -26.64
N PRO A 182 -0.37 27.94 -25.53
CA PRO A 182 -1.48 27.41 -24.75
C PRO A 182 -2.68 27.19 -25.68
N GLY A 183 -3.35 26.05 -25.52
CA GLY A 183 -4.57 25.76 -26.26
C GLY A 183 -5.63 26.83 -26.01
N PRO A 184 -6.70 26.86 -26.84
CA PRO A 184 -7.79 27.81 -26.66
C PRO A 184 -8.29 27.79 -25.21
N GLU A 185 -8.51 28.98 -24.66
CA GLU A 185 -9.09 29.14 -23.33
C GLU A 185 -10.46 28.44 -23.29
N PHE A 186 -10.83 27.92 -22.12
CA PHE A 186 -12.03 27.09 -21.96
C PHE A 186 -13.31 27.81 -22.46
N ASP A 187 -13.31 29.13 -22.33
CA ASP A 187 -14.37 30.06 -22.71
C ASP A 187 -14.57 30.15 -24.23
N ALA A 188 -13.55 29.79 -25.02
CA ALA A 188 -13.59 29.79 -26.48
C ALA A 188 -14.14 28.47 -27.06
N ILE A 189 -14.41 27.46 -26.23
CA ILE A 189 -14.93 26.17 -26.66
C ILE A 189 -16.47 26.21 -26.63
N GLU A 190 -17.10 26.51 -27.77
CA GLU A 190 -18.55 26.33 -27.93
C GLU A 190 -18.89 24.83 -27.99
N VAL A 191 -19.20 24.23 -26.85
CA VAL A 191 -19.72 22.85 -26.79
C VAL A 191 -21.21 22.87 -27.12
N LYS A 192 -21.55 22.57 -28.38
CA LYS A 192 -22.94 22.29 -28.78
C LYS A 192 -23.32 20.87 -28.33
N LEU A 193 -23.84 20.77 -27.11
CA LEU A 193 -24.45 19.54 -26.63
C LEU A 193 -25.86 19.42 -27.21
N SER A 194 -26.04 18.54 -28.19
CA SER A 194 -27.38 18.07 -28.53
C SER A 194 -27.92 17.26 -27.34
N PRO A 195 -29.18 17.45 -26.92
CA PRO A 195 -29.77 16.61 -25.91
C PRO A 195 -29.68 15.15 -26.38
N PRO A 196 -29.19 14.22 -25.55
CA PRO A 196 -29.19 12.82 -25.92
C PRO A 196 -30.63 12.41 -26.24
N GLY A 197 -30.81 11.69 -27.35
CA GLY A 197 -32.08 11.02 -27.62
C GLY A 197 -32.48 10.15 -26.43
N GLU A 198 -33.79 9.95 -26.27
CA GLU A 198 -34.45 9.26 -25.16
C GLU A 198 -33.55 8.22 -24.47
N LEU A 199 -33.03 8.59 -23.30
CA LEU A 199 -32.07 7.78 -22.55
C LEU A 199 -32.78 6.51 -22.08
N THR A 200 -32.51 5.38 -22.72
CA THR A 200 -32.91 4.08 -22.19
C THR A 200 -32.02 3.80 -20.97
N PRO A 201 -32.59 3.66 -19.76
CA PRO A 201 -31.79 3.35 -18.58
C PRO A 201 -31.13 1.98 -18.77
N PRO A 202 -29.85 1.81 -18.36
CA PRO A 202 -29.19 0.52 -18.44
C PRO A 202 -29.98 -0.52 -17.64
N SER A 203 -30.22 -1.68 -18.26
CA SER A 203 -31.03 -2.78 -17.71
C SER A 203 -30.35 -3.54 -16.56
N SER A 204 -29.07 -3.29 -16.30
CA SER A 204 -28.32 -3.89 -15.19
C SER A 204 -28.40 -3.00 -13.95
N GLY A 205 -29.25 -3.43 -13.02
CA GLY A 205 -29.79 -2.64 -11.92
C GLY A 205 -28.76 -2.08 -10.93
N ILE A 206 -28.97 -0.81 -10.61
CA ILE A 206 -28.41 -0.06 -9.47
C ILE A 206 -28.53 -0.81 -8.13
N ALA A 207 -29.38 -1.83 -8.04
CA ALA A 207 -29.50 -2.75 -6.90
C ALA A 207 -28.17 -3.40 -6.48
N GLN A 208 -27.21 -3.58 -7.40
CA GLN A 208 -25.87 -4.09 -7.05
C GLN A 208 -25.02 -3.07 -6.28
N LEU A 209 -25.33 -1.78 -6.36
CA LEU A 209 -24.56 -0.70 -5.73
C LEU A 209 -25.06 -0.37 -4.32
N VAL A 210 -26.24 -0.86 -3.91
CA VAL A 210 -26.85 -0.57 -2.60
C VAL A 210 -27.46 -1.86 -2.02
N PRO A 211 -26.65 -2.75 -1.42
CA PRO A 211 -27.05 -4.12 -1.08
C PRO A 211 -28.06 -4.25 0.09
N SER A 212 -28.67 -3.16 0.57
CA SER A 212 -29.48 -3.21 1.81
C SER A 212 -30.74 -2.33 1.80
N VAL A 213 -31.11 -1.72 0.66
CA VAL A 213 -32.29 -0.84 0.56
C VAL A 213 -33.20 -1.32 -0.55
N PRO A 214 -34.54 -1.42 -0.35
CA PRO A 214 -35.46 -1.77 -1.43
C PRO A 214 -35.26 -0.81 -2.60
N ALA A 215 -34.99 -1.38 -3.78
CA ALA A 215 -34.46 -0.66 -4.94
C ALA A 215 -35.34 0.51 -5.37
N GLU A 216 -36.66 0.36 -5.27
CA GLU A 216 -37.65 1.37 -5.62
C GLU A 216 -37.59 2.58 -4.67
N ALA A 217 -37.38 2.36 -3.38
CA ALA A 217 -37.26 3.44 -2.40
C ALA A 217 -35.93 4.20 -2.56
N ALA A 218 -34.85 3.48 -2.87
CA ALA A 218 -33.55 4.08 -3.15
C ALA A 218 -33.61 4.94 -4.43
N LEU A 219 -34.21 4.43 -5.49
CA LEU A 219 -34.37 5.15 -6.76
C LEU A 219 -35.26 6.38 -6.61
N GLU A 220 -36.34 6.30 -5.85
CA GLU A 220 -37.22 7.45 -5.58
C GLU A 220 -36.48 8.53 -4.79
N HIS A 221 -35.69 8.14 -3.79
CA HIS A 221 -34.88 9.07 -3.02
C HIS A 221 -33.80 9.75 -3.88
N ILE A 222 -33.12 9.00 -4.74
CA ILE A 222 -32.13 9.55 -5.69
C ILE A 222 -32.80 10.52 -6.66
N ARG A 223 -33.94 10.15 -7.27
CA ARG A 223 -34.69 11.02 -8.18
C ARG A 223 -35.11 12.31 -7.50
N LYS A 224 -35.59 12.23 -6.26
CA LYS A 224 -35.99 13.39 -5.45
C LYS A 224 -34.81 14.30 -5.11
N GLN A 225 -33.64 13.74 -4.78
CA GLN A 225 -32.44 14.55 -4.51
C GLN A 225 -31.88 15.19 -5.78
N VAL A 226 -31.89 14.48 -6.91
CA VAL A 226 -31.45 15.01 -8.20
C VAL A 226 -32.37 16.13 -8.67
N SER A 227 -33.69 15.95 -8.56
CA SER A 227 -34.65 17.00 -8.94
C SER A 227 -34.52 18.24 -8.06
N GLN A 228 -34.37 18.08 -6.74
CA GLN A 228 -34.17 19.21 -5.82
C GLN A 228 -32.87 19.99 -6.10
N ARG A 229 -31.77 19.29 -6.43
CA ARG A 229 -30.51 19.95 -6.82
C ARG A 229 -30.64 20.67 -8.16
N ALA A 230 -31.28 20.04 -9.15
CA ALA A 230 -31.51 20.64 -10.46
C ALA A 230 -32.35 21.92 -10.35
N SER A 231 -33.40 21.93 -9.52
CA SER A 231 -34.21 23.13 -9.27
C SER A 231 -33.42 24.25 -8.62
N LYS A 232 -32.61 23.95 -7.58
CA LYS A 232 -31.74 24.95 -6.93
C LYS A 232 -30.73 25.56 -7.91
N TRP A 233 -30.10 24.74 -8.74
CA TRP A 233 -29.17 25.23 -9.77
C TRP A 233 -29.86 26.06 -10.84
N ALA A 234 -31.07 25.69 -11.27
CA ALA A 234 -31.85 26.48 -12.21
C ALA A 234 -32.22 27.86 -11.64
N GLU A 235 -32.56 27.94 -10.36
CA GLU A 235 -32.79 29.22 -9.67
C GLU A 235 -31.51 30.07 -9.57
N GLU A 236 -30.38 29.47 -9.19
CA GLU A 236 -29.08 30.15 -9.13
C GLU A 236 -28.62 30.69 -10.51
N LEU A 237 -28.90 29.95 -11.58
CA LEU A 237 -28.61 30.38 -12.95
C LEU A 237 -29.54 31.52 -13.40
N ASN A 238 -30.84 31.45 -13.09
CA ASN A 238 -31.80 32.51 -13.41
C ASN A 238 -31.54 33.81 -12.61
N LEU A 239 -31.05 33.70 -11.36
CA LEU A 239 -30.65 34.86 -10.56
C LEU A 239 -29.38 35.54 -11.11
N LYS A 240 -28.51 34.79 -11.80
CA LYS A 240 -27.33 35.33 -12.47
C LYS A 240 -27.65 35.99 -13.82
N THR A 241 -28.71 35.56 -14.51
CA THR A 241 -29.15 36.18 -15.78
C THR A 241 -29.99 37.43 -15.57
N ALA A 242 -30.72 37.56 -14.45
CA ALA A 242 -31.51 38.75 -14.12
C ALA A 242 -30.70 39.94 -13.55
N LYS A 243 -29.41 39.76 -13.26
CA LYS A 243 -28.51 40.78 -12.68
C LYS A 243 -27.61 41.49 -13.71
N LYS A 244 -27.97 41.46 -14.99
CA LYS A 244 -27.28 42.19 -16.06
C LYS A 244 -28.11 43.36 -16.56
#